data_AF-A0A494Y0H9-F1
#
_entry.id   AF-A0A494Y0H9-F1
#
_cell.length_a   1.000
_cell.length_b   1.000
_cell.length_c   1.000
_cell.angle_alpha   90.00
_cell.angle_beta   90.00
_cell.angle_gamma   90.00
#
_symmetry.space_group_name_H-M   'P 1'
#
loop_
_entity.id
_entity.type
_entity.pdbx_description
1 polymer ?
#
loop_
_entity_poly.entity_id
_entity_poly.type
_entity_poly.pdbx_seq_one_letter_code
_entity_poly.pdbx_strand_id
1 'polypeptide(L)'
;MLGALAVTSVGLSTRVGAQNAASASKPMPSTATASPAPPTHVAGATPSPSNALCYIIWPPDGAVISGGKLWVRMGLRNMGVCPKGFNVPNTGHHHLIVDTDLPPFDQEIPSDRQHLHYGAGQTDARLELAPGKHTLQLLLGDANHRPHDPPVYSKKITVLVR
;
A
#
# COMPACT_ATOMS: atom_id res chain seq x y z
N MET A 1 54.01 47.90 -23.55
CA MET A 1 55.34 47.60 -24.10
C MET A 1 55.39 46.10 -24.31
N LEU A 2 55.07 45.63 -25.51
CA LEU A 2 56.00 45.38 -26.62
C LEU A 2 57.13 44.42 -26.27
N GLY A 3 57.19 43.32 -27.03
CA GLY A 3 58.39 42.52 -27.25
C GLY A 3 58.22 41.07 -26.80
N ALA A 4 58.55 40.05 -27.57
CA ALA A 4 59.04 40.03 -28.94
C ALA A 4 58.89 38.59 -29.50
N LEU A 5 58.81 38.57 -30.82
CA LEU A 5 58.77 37.46 -31.76
C LEU A 5 60.12 36.69 -31.81
N ALA A 6 60.09 35.37 -31.95
CA ALA A 6 61.12 34.55 -32.63
C ALA A 6 60.57 33.12 -32.81
N VAL A 7 60.09 32.72 -34.00
CA VAL A 7 60.81 32.16 -35.16
C VAL A 7 61.27 30.70 -34.95
N THR A 8 60.44 29.80 -35.49
CA THR A 8 60.71 28.60 -36.32
C THR A 8 62.06 27.88 -36.25
N SER A 9 62.02 26.55 -36.04
CA SER A 9 62.72 25.59 -36.90
C SER A 9 62.11 24.17 -36.81
N VAL A 10 62.20 23.49 -37.94
CA VAL A 10 61.60 22.19 -38.31
C VAL A 10 62.51 21.04 -37.89
N GLY A 11 61.94 19.91 -37.47
CA GLY A 11 62.69 18.67 -37.21
C GLY A 11 61.80 17.43 -37.24
N LEU A 12 61.68 16.85 -38.44
CA LEU A 12 61.08 15.56 -38.73
C LEU A 12 61.98 14.43 -38.14
N SER A 13 61.42 13.47 -37.41
CA SER A 13 61.61 12.04 -37.72
C SER A 13 60.85 11.12 -36.76
N THR A 14 60.23 10.13 -37.37
CA THR A 14 59.46 9.02 -36.84
C THR A 14 60.26 8.12 -35.87
N ARG A 15 59.60 7.59 -34.83
CA ARG A 15 59.44 6.14 -34.63
C ARG A 15 58.45 5.78 -33.52
N VAL A 16 57.55 4.90 -33.92
CA VAL A 16 56.56 4.08 -33.20
C VAL A 16 57.14 3.43 -31.94
N GLY A 17 56.38 3.46 -30.85
CA GLY A 17 56.67 2.72 -29.63
C GLY A 17 55.59 2.88 -28.56
N ALA A 18 54.57 2.02 -28.62
CA ALA A 18 53.71 1.54 -27.55
C ALA A 18 53.31 2.48 -26.39
N GLN A 19 52.03 2.87 -26.42
CA GLN A 19 51.27 3.36 -25.28
C GLN A 19 51.09 2.23 -24.25
N ASN A 20 51.43 2.48 -22.98
CA ASN A 20 50.65 1.99 -21.85
C ASN A 20 51.09 2.71 -20.57
N ALA A 21 50.43 3.84 -20.27
CA ALA A 21 50.39 4.39 -18.94
C ALA A 21 49.26 3.68 -18.18
N ALA A 22 49.61 2.96 -17.12
CA ALA A 22 48.67 2.32 -16.22
C ALA A 22 47.86 3.38 -15.47
N SER A 23 46.56 3.48 -15.77
CA SER A 23 45.57 4.14 -14.91
C SER A 23 45.14 3.16 -13.82
N ALA A 24 45.51 3.45 -12.58
CA ALA A 24 45.00 2.76 -11.40
C ALA A 24 43.49 3.01 -11.26
N SER A 25 42.67 1.98 -11.50
CA SER A 25 41.23 1.99 -11.22
C SER A 25 40.99 1.76 -9.73
N LYS A 26 40.46 2.79 -9.07
CA LYS A 26 39.92 2.73 -7.71
C LYS A 26 38.71 1.78 -7.70
N PRO A 27 38.58 0.82 -6.77
CA PRO A 27 37.43 -0.08 -6.75
C PRO A 27 36.16 0.69 -6.34
N MET A 28 35.10 0.54 -7.12
CA MET A 28 33.77 1.03 -6.77
C MET A 28 33.14 0.11 -5.71
N PRO A 29 32.37 0.65 -4.74
CA PRO A 29 31.63 -0.16 -3.79
C PRO A 29 30.50 -0.90 -4.51
N SER A 30 30.50 -2.23 -4.38
CA SER A 30 29.42 -3.10 -4.85
C SER A 30 28.15 -2.85 -4.03
N THR A 31 27.20 -2.11 -4.57
CA THR A 31 25.83 -2.04 -4.03
C THR A 31 25.14 -3.38 -4.27
N ALA A 32 25.10 -4.22 -3.22
CA ALA A 32 24.27 -5.41 -3.19
C ALA A 32 22.78 -4.98 -3.25
N THR A 33 22.12 -5.29 -4.37
CA THR A 33 20.66 -5.20 -4.49
C THR A 33 20.04 -6.29 -3.63
N ALA A 34 19.48 -5.93 -2.48
CA ALA A 34 18.66 -6.84 -1.68
C ALA A 34 17.37 -7.15 -2.46
N SER A 35 17.17 -8.42 -2.82
CA SER A 35 15.91 -8.91 -3.39
C SER A 35 14.82 -8.82 -2.31
N PRO A 36 13.61 -8.32 -2.60
CA PRO A 36 12.54 -8.31 -1.61
C PRO A 36 12.20 -9.74 -1.20
N ALA A 37 12.10 -9.98 0.11
CA ALA A 37 11.66 -11.26 0.64
C ALA A 37 10.22 -11.56 0.18
N PRO A 38 9.88 -12.84 -0.08
CA PRO A 38 8.51 -13.21 -0.44
C PRO A 38 7.55 -12.88 0.72
N PRO A 39 6.29 -12.54 0.43
CA PRO A 39 5.29 -12.30 1.48
C PRO A 39 5.15 -13.54 2.36
N THR A 40 5.22 -13.33 3.67
CA THR A 40 5.05 -14.39 4.66
C THR A 40 3.56 -14.75 4.75
N HIS A 41 3.20 -15.91 4.20
CA HIS A 41 1.85 -16.46 4.34
C HIS A 41 1.58 -16.91 5.78
N VAL A 42 0.38 -16.64 6.28
CA VAL A 42 -0.03 -17.06 7.63
C VAL A 42 -0.63 -18.46 7.54
N ALA A 43 0.03 -19.46 8.14
CA ALA A 43 -0.44 -20.83 8.11
C ALA A 43 -1.86 -20.94 8.70
N GLY A 44 -2.80 -21.48 7.91
CA GLY A 44 -4.21 -21.63 8.30
C GLY A 44 -5.08 -20.38 8.05
N ALA A 45 -4.55 -19.31 7.45
CA ALA A 45 -5.37 -18.18 7.01
C ALA A 45 -6.24 -18.54 5.82
N THR A 46 -7.43 -17.94 5.74
CA THR A 46 -8.37 -18.14 4.64
C THR A 46 -7.85 -17.43 3.38
N PRO A 47 -7.64 -18.13 2.25
CA PRO A 47 -7.08 -17.51 1.07
C PRO A 47 -8.02 -16.46 0.47
N SER A 48 -7.46 -15.43 -0.15
CA SER A 48 -8.19 -14.53 -1.05
C SER A 48 -7.62 -14.57 -2.48
N PRO A 49 -8.45 -14.31 -3.51
CA PRO A 49 -7.97 -14.17 -4.89
C PRO A 49 -7.00 -13.00 -5.06
N SER A 50 -5.99 -13.14 -5.92
CA SER A 50 -4.94 -12.13 -6.14
C SER A 50 -5.43 -10.76 -6.64
N ASN A 51 -6.66 -10.69 -7.16
CA ASN A 51 -7.30 -9.48 -7.67
C ASN A 51 -8.54 -9.09 -6.85
N ALA A 52 -8.70 -9.62 -5.65
CA ALA A 52 -9.75 -9.21 -4.72
C ALA A 52 -9.57 -7.73 -4.33
N LEU A 53 -10.66 -6.96 -4.36
CA LEU A 53 -10.65 -5.55 -3.96
C LEU A 53 -11.79 -5.27 -3.00
N CYS A 54 -11.49 -4.68 -1.85
CA CYS A 54 -12.48 -4.04 -0.99
C CYS A 54 -12.36 -2.53 -1.14
N TYR A 55 -13.47 -1.80 -1.19
CA TYR A 55 -13.45 -0.36 -1.43
C TYR A 55 -14.67 0.35 -0.84
N ILE A 56 -14.47 1.61 -0.45
CA ILE A 56 -15.58 2.47 -0.03
C ILE A 56 -16.15 3.11 -1.29
N ILE A 57 -17.42 2.83 -1.59
CA ILE A 57 -18.17 3.43 -2.70
C ILE A 57 -18.56 4.86 -2.32
N TRP A 58 -18.98 5.06 -1.07
CA TRP A 58 -19.32 6.36 -0.51
C TRP A 58 -19.11 6.31 1.02
N PRO A 59 -18.60 7.39 1.65
CA PRO A 59 -18.21 8.67 1.06
C PRO A 59 -16.91 8.59 0.24
N PRO A 60 -16.70 9.52 -0.72
CA PRO A 60 -15.39 9.68 -1.34
C PRO A 60 -14.38 10.26 -0.33
N ASP A 61 -13.10 10.07 -0.62
CA ASP A 61 -12.03 10.73 0.13
C ASP A 61 -12.15 12.26 0.05
N GLY A 62 -11.94 12.92 1.19
CA GLY A 62 -12.11 14.36 1.35
C GLY A 62 -13.56 14.84 1.49
N ALA A 63 -14.54 13.94 1.59
CA ALA A 63 -15.95 14.34 1.71
C ALA A 63 -16.20 15.20 2.97
N VAL A 64 -17.08 16.20 2.80
CA VAL A 64 -17.62 17.01 3.91
C VAL A 64 -19.03 16.55 4.21
N ILE A 65 -19.29 16.19 5.46
CA ILE A 65 -20.55 15.62 5.94
C ILE A 65 -21.18 16.58 6.95
N SER A 66 -22.42 16.98 6.71
CA SER A 66 -23.18 17.83 7.64
C SER A 66 -24.03 16.99 8.59
N GLY A 67 -23.98 17.27 9.89
CA GLY A 67 -24.92 16.72 10.89
C GLY A 67 -24.53 15.35 11.45
N GLY A 68 -23.27 14.94 11.36
CA GLY A 68 -22.72 13.74 12.02
C GLY A 68 -23.15 12.38 11.45
N LYS A 69 -24.29 12.32 10.75
CA LYS A 69 -24.89 11.08 10.26
C LYS A 69 -24.62 10.88 8.78
N LEU A 70 -24.01 9.75 8.44
CA LEU A 70 -23.70 9.40 7.07
C LEU A 70 -24.03 7.92 6.79
N TRP A 71 -24.25 7.64 5.52
CA TRP A 71 -24.10 6.28 5.01
C TRP A 71 -22.63 5.91 4.82
N VAL A 72 -22.31 4.64 4.87
CA VAL A 72 -21.08 4.10 4.30
C VAL A 72 -21.52 2.99 3.38
N ARG A 73 -21.16 3.09 2.09
CA ARG A 73 -21.45 2.06 1.08
C ARG A 73 -20.17 1.33 0.77
N MET A 74 -20.21 0.02 0.90
CA MET A 74 -19.06 -0.86 0.87
C MET A 74 -19.11 -1.71 -0.39
N GLY A 75 -17.97 -1.85 -1.05
CA GLY A 75 -17.81 -2.58 -2.28
C GLY A 75 -16.81 -3.71 -2.12
N LEU A 76 -17.04 -4.76 -2.90
CA LEU A 76 -16.16 -5.90 -3.05
C LEU A 76 -16.11 -6.32 -4.52
N ARG A 77 -14.93 -6.67 -5.01
CA ARG A 77 -14.72 -7.19 -6.37
C ARG A 77 -13.89 -8.47 -6.32
N ASN A 78 -14.23 -9.43 -7.18
CA ASN A 78 -13.60 -10.76 -7.28
C ASN A 78 -13.71 -11.61 -6.00
N MET A 79 -14.63 -11.25 -5.11
CA MET A 79 -15.04 -12.02 -3.93
C MET A 79 -16.52 -11.76 -3.64
N GLY A 80 -17.16 -12.65 -2.88
CA GLY A 80 -18.55 -12.50 -2.42
C GLY A 80 -18.65 -11.99 -0.99
N VAL A 81 -19.82 -11.43 -0.64
CA VAL A 81 -20.16 -11.10 0.74
C VAL A 81 -20.95 -12.26 1.34
N CYS A 82 -20.54 -12.74 2.51
CA CYS A 82 -21.19 -13.83 3.23
C CYS A 82 -21.28 -13.49 4.72
N PRO A 83 -22.39 -13.79 5.41
CA PRO A 83 -22.44 -13.65 6.86
C PRO A 83 -21.35 -14.45 7.56
N LYS A 84 -20.89 -13.96 8.72
CA LYS A 84 -19.96 -14.66 9.60
C LYS A 84 -20.47 -16.06 9.96
N GLY A 85 -19.55 -16.98 10.22
CA GLY A 85 -19.87 -18.37 10.58
C GLY A 85 -20.24 -19.27 9.39
N PHE A 86 -20.42 -18.72 8.19
CA PHE A 86 -20.60 -19.51 6.97
C PHE A 86 -19.28 -19.59 6.22
N ASN A 87 -18.68 -20.79 6.19
CA ASN A 87 -17.43 -21.03 5.50
C ASN A 87 -17.68 -21.27 4.01
N VAL A 88 -17.87 -20.18 3.25
CA VAL A 88 -18.05 -20.23 1.79
C VAL A 88 -16.77 -19.74 1.11
N PRO A 89 -16.19 -20.50 0.16
CA PRO A 89 -14.97 -20.11 -0.53
C PRO A 89 -15.07 -18.73 -1.20
N ASN A 90 -13.98 -17.96 -1.18
CA ASN A 90 -13.88 -16.62 -1.78
C ASN A 90 -14.94 -15.63 -1.28
N THR A 91 -15.33 -15.75 -0.02
CA THR A 91 -16.26 -14.81 0.62
C THR A 91 -15.77 -14.32 1.96
N GLY A 92 -16.35 -13.23 2.42
CA GLY A 92 -16.13 -12.69 3.76
C GLY A 92 -17.18 -11.63 4.10
N HIS A 93 -16.94 -10.87 5.16
CA HIS A 93 -17.80 -9.77 5.59
C HIS A 93 -16.99 -8.52 5.92
N HIS A 94 -17.65 -7.36 5.84
CA HIS A 94 -16.98 -6.08 6.02
C HIS A 94 -16.76 -5.74 7.50
N HIS A 95 -15.60 -5.15 7.76
CA HIS A 95 -15.31 -4.37 8.96
C HIS A 95 -14.98 -2.95 8.53
N LEU A 96 -15.47 -1.97 9.28
CA LEU A 96 -15.12 -0.56 9.09
C LEU A 96 -14.23 -0.10 10.24
N ILE A 97 -13.02 0.29 9.89
CA ILE A 97 -12.00 0.82 10.78
C ILE A 97 -12.12 2.33 10.79
N VAL A 98 -12.32 2.89 11.99
CA VAL A 98 -12.59 4.31 12.24
C VAL A 98 -11.50 4.87 13.14
N ASP A 99 -10.82 5.91 12.67
CA ASP A 99 -9.80 6.67 13.43
C ASP A 99 -8.69 5.83 14.07
N THR A 100 -8.31 4.73 13.42
CA THR A 100 -7.18 3.88 13.82
C THR A 100 -6.54 3.24 12.60
N ASP A 101 -5.40 2.59 12.80
CA ASP A 101 -4.73 1.79 11.79
C ASP A 101 -5.35 0.40 11.66
N LEU A 102 -5.02 -0.30 10.57
CA LEU A 102 -5.45 -1.68 10.40
C LEU A 102 -4.92 -2.55 11.55
N PRO A 103 -5.74 -3.45 12.11
CA PRO A 103 -5.28 -4.40 13.11
C PRO A 103 -4.30 -5.42 12.49
N PRO A 104 -3.58 -6.21 13.32
CA PRO A 104 -2.75 -7.31 12.84
C PRO A 104 -3.54 -8.30 11.98
N PHE A 105 -2.93 -8.77 10.89
CA PHE A 105 -3.59 -9.68 9.93
C PHE A 105 -3.57 -11.15 10.36
N ASP A 106 -2.82 -11.45 11.40
CA ASP A 106 -2.65 -12.77 11.97
C ASP A 106 -3.48 -12.97 13.24
N GLN A 107 -4.47 -12.11 13.50
CA GLN A 107 -5.35 -12.13 14.67
C GLN A 107 -6.82 -11.93 14.27
N GLU A 108 -7.73 -12.14 15.22
CA GLU A 108 -9.13 -11.75 15.04
C GLU A 108 -9.23 -10.21 14.95
N ILE A 109 -10.08 -9.73 14.05
CA ILE A 109 -10.38 -8.31 13.94
C ILE A 109 -11.16 -7.90 15.21
N PRO A 110 -10.71 -6.86 15.94
CA PRO A 110 -11.43 -6.38 17.11
C PRO A 110 -12.87 -5.99 16.79
N SER A 111 -13.75 -6.00 17.79
CA SER A 111 -15.12 -5.50 17.67
C SER A 111 -15.36 -4.49 18.79
N ASP A 112 -15.20 -3.22 18.45
CA ASP A 112 -15.30 -2.10 19.38
C ASP A 112 -15.76 -0.83 18.65
N ARG A 113 -15.61 0.33 19.28
CA ARG A 113 -16.07 1.61 18.72
C ARG A 113 -15.27 2.08 17.50
N GLN A 114 -14.06 1.58 17.31
CA GLN A 114 -13.18 1.90 16.20
C GLN A 114 -13.15 0.77 15.15
N HIS A 115 -13.61 -0.43 15.50
CA HIS A 115 -13.68 -1.59 14.62
C HIS A 115 -15.13 -2.07 14.51
N LEU A 116 -15.88 -1.43 13.62
CA LEU A 116 -17.30 -1.69 13.45
C LEU A 116 -17.54 -2.92 12.57
N HIS A 117 -18.36 -3.82 13.06
CA HIS A 117 -18.53 -5.14 12.47
C HIS A 117 -19.84 -5.28 11.67
N TYR A 118 -19.72 -5.67 10.41
CA TYR A 118 -20.85 -5.92 9.51
C TYR A 118 -20.95 -7.40 9.13
N GLY A 119 -20.98 -8.24 10.16
CA GLY A 119 -20.96 -9.70 10.05
C GLY A 119 -22.23 -10.35 9.51
N ALA A 120 -23.32 -9.63 9.26
CA ALA A 120 -24.51 -10.22 8.61
C ALA A 120 -24.47 -10.07 7.09
N GLY A 121 -23.33 -9.65 6.53
CA GLY A 121 -23.15 -9.42 5.11
C GLY A 121 -23.70 -8.07 4.65
N GLN A 122 -23.71 -7.05 5.52
CA GLN A 122 -24.16 -5.72 5.11
C GLN A 122 -23.19 -5.12 4.09
N THR A 123 -23.74 -4.54 3.03
CA THR A 123 -22.99 -3.78 2.00
C THR A 123 -23.11 -2.27 2.18
N ASP A 124 -23.91 -1.84 3.15
CA ASP A 124 -24.02 -0.46 3.57
C ASP A 124 -24.40 -0.36 5.05
N ALA A 125 -24.06 0.76 5.66
CA ALA A 125 -24.35 1.02 7.07
C ALA A 125 -24.61 2.49 7.34
N ARG A 126 -25.42 2.77 8.36
CA ARG A 126 -25.50 4.10 8.97
C ARG A 126 -24.39 4.24 9.99
N LEU A 127 -23.62 5.31 9.86
CA LEU A 127 -22.57 5.71 10.78
C LEU A 127 -22.91 7.07 11.37
N GLU A 128 -22.58 7.24 12.65
CA GLU A 128 -22.65 8.53 13.34
C GLU A 128 -21.26 8.86 13.88
N LEU A 129 -20.74 10.01 13.46
CA LEU A 129 -19.43 10.51 13.82
C LEU A 129 -19.59 11.87 14.51
N ALA A 130 -18.72 12.15 15.46
CA ALA A 130 -18.64 13.46 16.08
C ALA A 130 -18.19 14.52 15.05
N PRO A 131 -18.44 15.81 15.28
CA PRO A 131 -17.83 16.87 14.48
C PRO A 131 -16.30 16.78 14.52
N GLY A 132 -15.63 16.82 13.37
CA GLY A 132 -14.19 16.65 13.28
C GLY A 132 -13.70 15.94 12.03
N LYS A 133 -12.38 15.74 11.96
CA LYS A 133 -11.72 14.99 10.89
C LYS A 133 -11.67 13.51 11.31
N HIS A 134 -12.17 12.64 10.45
CA HIS A 134 -12.19 11.20 10.69
C HIS A 134 -11.52 10.44 9.55
N THR A 135 -10.91 9.29 9.85
CA THR A 135 -10.43 8.36 8.83
C THR A 135 -11.28 7.10 8.81
N LEU A 136 -11.58 6.61 7.61
CA LEU A 136 -12.36 5.40 7.37
C LEU A 136 -11.57 4.43 6.50
N GLN A 137 -11.60 3.15 6.82
CA GLN A 137 -11.00 2.10 6.01
C GLN A 137 -11.76 0.80 6.17
N LEU A 138 -11.95 0.04 5.08
CA LEU A 138 -12.56 -1.28 5.16
C LEU A 138 -11.51 -2.37 5.27
N LEU A 139 -11.82 -3.41 6.03
CA LEU A 139 -11.07 -4.67 6.10
C LEU A 139 -12.05 -5.84 5.94
N LEU A 140 -11.74 -6.80 5.08
CA LEU A 140 -12.55 -8.00 4.89
C LEU A 140 -12.12 -9.09 5.88
N GLY A 141 -13.08 -9.57 6.68
CA GLY A 141 -12.90 -10.73 7.56
C GLY A 141 -13.52 -11.99 6.97
N ASP A 142 -12.90 -13.13 7.24
CA ASP A 142 -13.39 -14.47 6.90
C ASP A 142 -14.53 -14.94 7.84
N ALA A 143 -14.90 -16.22 7.77
CA ALA A 143 -15.96 -16.78 8.61
C ALA A 143 -15.68 -16.67 10.13
N ASN A 144 -14.42 -16.54 10.54
CA ASN A 144 -13.95 -16.49 11.93
C ASN A 144 -13.50 -15.08 12.36
N HIS A 145 -13.84 -14.03 11.60
CA HIS A 145 -13.40 -12.65 11.84
C HIS A 145 -11.90 -12.42 11.69
N ARG A 146 -11.19 -13.27 10.94
CA ARG A 146 -9.77 -13.06 10.66
C ARG A 146 -9.59 -12.46 9.27
N PRO A 147 -8.59 -11.60 9.06
CA PRO A 147 -8.25 -11.16 7.72
C PRO A 147 -7.86 -12.34 6.83
N HIS A 148 -8.20 -12.25 5.55
CA HIS A 148 -7.74 -13.21 4.54
C HIS A 148 -6.23 -13.13 4.30
N ASP A 149 -5.67 -14.11 3.59
CA ASP A 149 -4.30 -14.09 3.07
C ASP A 149 -4.27 -14.22 1.53
N PRO A 150 -3.83 -13.19 0.77
CA PRO A 150 -3.44 -11.88 1.26
C PRO A 150 -4.63 -11.10 1.87
N PRO A 151 -4.38 -10.12 2.75
CA PRO A 151 -5.43 -9.31 3.35
C PRO A 151 -6.12 -8.43 2.30
N VAL A 152 -7.45 -8.34 2.38
CA VAL A 152 -8.27 -7.55 1.45
C VAL A 152 -8.86 -6.36 2.20
N TYR A 153 -8.35 -5.16 1.91
CA TYR A 153 -8.78 -3.91 2.55
C TYR A 153 -8.88 -2.77 1.52
N SER A 154 -9.62 -1.72 1.88
CA SER A 154 -9.71 -0.52 1.04
C SER A 154 -8.54 0.43 1.24
N LYS A 155 -8.42 1.41 0.34
CA LYS A 155 -7.70 2.65 0.67
C LYS A 155 -8.32 3.28 1.92
N LYS A 156 -7.46 3.85 2.78
CA LYS A 156 -7.90 4.73 3.86
C LYS A 156 -8.36 6.04 3.25
N ILE A 157 -9.53 6.52 3.66
CA ILE A 157 -10.08 7.81 3.26
C ILE A 157 -10.19 8.72 4.48
N THR A 158 -10.25 10.03 4.25
CA THR A 158 -10.50 11.06 5.25
C THR A 158 -11.84 11.73 4.96
N VAL A 159 -12.64 11.98 5.98
CA VAL A 159 -13.87 12.77 5.89
C VAL A 159 -13.86 13.88 6.95
N LEU A 160 -14.52 14.99 6.65
CA LEU A 160 -14.71 16.10 7.57
C LEU A 160 -16.19 16.22 7.95
N VAL A 161 -16.50 16.04 9.22
CA VAL A 161 -17.85 16.15 9.77
C VAL A 161 -18.04 17.53 10.39
N ARG A 162 -19.15 18.19 10.06
CA ARG A 162 -19.55 19.51 10.56
C ARG A 162 -20.88 19.47 11.29
#